data_AF-A0A7S4CG15-F1
#
_entry.id   AF-A0A7S4CG15-F1
#
_cell.length_a   1.000
_cell.length_b   1.000
_cell.length_c   1.000
_cell.angle_alpha   90.00
_cell.angle_beta   90.00
_cell.angle_gamma   90.00
#
_symmetry.space_group_name_H-M   'P 1'
#
loop_
_entity.id
_entity.type
_entity.pdbx_description
1 polymer ?
#
loop_
_entity_poly.entity_id
_entity_poly.type
_entity_poly.pdbx_seq_one_letter_code
_entity_poly.pdbx_strand_id
1 'polypeptide(L)'
;MESKCACVGGCKSGGQWGWPVIIVLAMLGATYFGGGIYYNRKYRGFSGTEAVPHVAFWMDLPFLCKDGMDLAWSWSVAAFHWLWGRIRGTEYSTY
;
A
#
# COMPACT_ATOMS: atom_id res chain seq x y z
N MET A 1 -8.59 -23.36 32.51
CA MET A 1 -8.61 -22.02 31.88
C MET A 1 -9.48 -22.12 30.64
N GLU A 2 -10.75 -21.71 30.73
CA GLU A 2 -11.64 -21.70 29.56
C GLU A 2 -11.40 -20.41 28.75
N SER A 3 -10.91 -20.56 27.51
CA SER A 3 -10.65 -19.44 26.61
C SER A 3 -11.96 -18.98 25.95
N LYS A 4 -12.49 -17.83 26.36
CA LYS A 4 -13.77 -17.26 25.92
C LYS A 4 -13.87 -16.92 24.42
N CYS A 5 -12.79 -17.08 23.65
CA CYS A 5 -12.76 -16.81 22.21
C CYS A 5 -12.95 -18.03 21.30
N ALA A 6 -13.12 -19.24 21.82
CA ALA A 6 -13.16 -20.45 20.99
C ALA A 6 -14.50 -20.68 20.27
N CYS A 7 -15.58 -19.99 20.66
CA CYS A 7 -16.91 -20.18 20.08
C CYS A 7 -17.18 -19.21 18.90
N VAL A 8 -17.97 -19.65 17.91
CA VAL A 8 -18.52 -18.77 16.86
C VAL A 8 -19.28 -17.61 17.52
N GLY A 9 -18.79 -16.39 17.33
CA GLY A 9 -19.33 -15.17 17.96
C GLY A 9 -18.81 -14.87 19.37
N GLY A 10 -17.92 -15.70 19.94
CA GLY A 10 -17.40 -15.56 21.31
C GLY A 10 -16.40 -14.40 21.49
N CYS A 11 -15.72 -14.00 20.41
CA CYS A 11 -14.92 -12.78 20.39
C CYS A 11 -15.40 -11.85 19.26
N LYS A 12 -16.37 -11.01 19.60
CA LYS A 12 -16.68 -9.78 18.84
C LYS A 12 -15.65 -8.70 19.17
N SER A 13 -14.39 -8.93 18.78
CA SER A 13 -13.37 -7.89 18.68
C SER A 13 -12.62 -8.07 17.37
N GLY A 14 -13.39 -8.13 16.28
CA GLY A 14 -12.84 -7.98 14.94
C GLY A 14 -12.54 -6.50 14.71
N GLY A 15 -11.31 -6.09 15.00
CA GLY A 15 -10.67 -4.88 14.45
C GLY A 15 -11.31 -3.54 14.81
N GLN A 16 -11.21 -3.11 16.07
CA GLN A 16 -11.55 -1.72 16.47
C GLN A 16 -10.72 -0.64 15.74
N TRP A 17 -9.64 -1.02 15.05
CA TRP A 17 -8.71 -0.11 14.38
C TRP A 17 -8.99 0.16 12.89
N GLY A 18 -9.89 -0.60 12.25
CA GLY A 18 -10.12 -0.42 10.80
C GLY A 18 -10.72 0.94 10.45
N TRP A 19 -11.85 1.26 11.06
CA TRP A 19 -12.59 2.49 10.74
C TRP A 19 -11.90 3.79 11.19
N PRO A 20 -11.29 3.86 12.39
CA PRO A 20 -10.59 5.06 12.82
C PRO A 20 -9.43 5.46 11.89
N VAL A 21 -8.67 4.49 11.36
CA VAL A 21 -7.56 4.74 10.44
C VAL A 21 -8.04 5.37 9.14
N ILE A 22 -9.16 4.89 8.59
CA ILE A 22 -9.76 5.43 7.36
C ILE A 22 -10.19 6.87 7.57
N ILE A 23 -10.84 7.18 8.70
CA ILE A 23 -11.27 8.55 9.03
C ILE A 23 -10.06 9.48 9.13
N VAL A 24 -9.01 9.07 9.84
CA VAL A 24 -7.79 9.89 9.98
C VAL A 24 -7.14 10.12 8.62
N LEU A 25 -7.02 9.08 7.80
CA LEU A 25 -6.47 9.22 6.44
C LEU A 25 -7.31 10.17 5.58
N ALA A 26 -8.63 10.08 5.65
CA ALA A 26 -9.54 10.96 4.92
C ALA A 26 -9.43 12.41 5.37
N MET A 27 -9.35 12.66 6.68
CA MET A 27 -9.16 14.01 7.26
C MET A 27 -7.82 14.60 6.81
N LEU A 28 -6.72 13.85 6.96
CA LEU A 28 -5.39 14.28 6.55
C LEU A 28 -5.32 14.54 5.03
N GLY A 29 -5.92 13.66 4.23
CA GLY A 29 -6.03 13.85 2.79
C GLY A 29 -6.82 15.11 2.44
N ALA A 30 -7.97 15.32 3.07
CA ALA A 30 -8.81 16.51 2.84
C ALA A 30 -8.07 17.80 3.21
N THR A 31 -7.37 17.84 4.34
CA THR A 31 -6.57 19.01 4.74
C THR A 31 -5.38 19.24 3.81
N TYR A 32 -4.71 18.17 3.37
CA TYR A 32 -3.57 18.27 2.47
C TYR A 32 -3.98 18.76 1.07
N PHE A 33 -4.97 18.13 0.44
CA PHE A 33 -5.46 18.54 -0.87
C PHE A 33 -6.21 19.87 -0.79
N GLY A 34 -7.18 20.00 0.11
CA GLY A 34 -8.00 21.21 0.23
C GLY A 34 -7.19 22.43 0.66
N GLY A 35 -6.42 22.32 1.74
CA GLY A 35 -5.59 23.40 2.24
C GLY A 35 -4.44 23.76 1.28
N GLY A 36 -3.80 22.75 0.70
CA GLY A 36 -2.71 22.95 -0.24
C GLY A 36 -3.16 23.56 -1.58
N ILE A 37 -4.29 23.12 -2.14
CA ILE A 37 -4.89 23.72 -3.34
C ILE A 37 -5.30 25.17 -3.05
N TYR A 38 -5.96 25.43 -1.91
CA TYR A 38 -6.37 26.78 -1.52
C TYR A 38 -5.16 27.71 -1.39
N TYR A 39 -4.10 27.26 -0.71
CA TYR A 39 -2.88 28.03 -0.53
C TYR A 39 -2.17 28.31 -1.86
N ASN A 40 -1.97 27.29 -2.70
CA ASN A 40 -1.32 27.44 -4.00
C ASN A 40 -2.12 28.34 -4.95
N ARG A 41 -3.45 28.25 -4.93
CA ARG A 41 -4.31 29.09 -5.76
C ARG A 41 -4.33 30.54 -5.28
N LYS A 42 -4.31 30.80 -3.97
CA LYS A 42 -4.39 32.15 -3.41
C LYS A 42 -3.05 32.90 -3.45
N TYR A 43 -1.94 32.22 -3.16
CA TYR A 43 -0.63 32.86 -2.99
C TYR A 43 0.28 32.71 -4.20
N ARG A 44 0.14 31.64 -5.00
CA ARG A 44 1.02 31.37 -6.15
C ARG A 44 0.34 31.53 -7.50
N GLY A 45 -0.98 31.74 -7.53
CA GLY A 45 -1.73 31.94 -8.76
C GLY A 45 -1.82 30.70 -9.66
N PHE A 46 -1.40 29.53 -9.17
CA PHE A 46 -1.47 28.28 -9.93
C PHE A 46 -2.94 27.89 -10.17
N SER A 47 -3.22 27.40 -11.37
CA SER A 47 -4.57 27.03 -11.81
C SER A 47 -4.60 25.59 -12.30
N GLY A 48 -5.73 24.91 -12.10
CA GLY A 48 -5.90 23.53 -12.55
C GLY A 48 -5.11 22.50 -11.73
N THR A 49 -4.53 21.52 -12.42
CA THR A 49 -3.80 20.37 -11.85
C THR A 49 -2.51 20.76 -11.14
N GLU A 50 -1.93 21.92 -11.47
CA GLU A 50 -0.71 22.46 -10.85
C GLU A 50 -0.94 22.98 -9.43
N ALA A 51 -2.20 23.25 -9.06
CA ALA A 51 -2.54 23.70 -7.71
C ALA A 51 -2.41 22.55 -6.69
N VAL A 52 -2.43 21.29 -7.15
CA VAL A 52 -2.29 20.11 -6.30
C VAL A 52 -0.87 20.06 -5.71
N PRO A 53 -0.72 20.01 -4.37
CA PRO A 53 0.59 19.86 -3.75
C PRO A 53 1.28 18.57 -4.22
N HIS A 54 2.56 18.68 -4.56
CA HIS A 54 3.41 17.55 -4.99
C HIS A 54 2.83 16.75 -6.18
N VAL A 55 2.21 17.43 -7.15
CA VAL A 55 1.58 16.78 -8.31
C VAL A 55 2.49 15.79 -9.04
N ALA A 56 3.79 16.07 -9.17
CA ALA A 56 4.75 15.16 -9.81
C ALA A 56 4.78 13.78 -9.13
N PHE A 57 4.82 13.74 -7.80
CA PHE A 57 4.75 12.49 -7.04
C PHE A 57 3.46 11.71 -7.32
N TRP A 58 2.31 12.41 -7.36
CA TRP A 58 1.02 11.77 -7.62
C TRP A 58 0.92 11.21 -9.05
N MET A 59 1.57 11.85 -10.01
CA MET A 59 1.67 11.37 -11.39
C MET A 59 2.58 10.16 -11.52
N ASP A 60 3.63 10.08 -10.70
CA ASP A 60 4.60 8.98 -10.69
C ASP A 60 4.13 7.77 -9.86
N LEU A 61 3.22 7.98 -8.91
CA LEU A 61 2.65 6.95 -8.03
C LEU A 61 2.17 5.67 -8.75
N PRO A 62 1.37 5.72 -9.86
CA PRO A 62 0.92 4.50 -10.53
C PRO A 62 2.07 3.68 -11.11
N PHE A 63 3.13 4.35 -11.60
CA PHE A 63 4.32 3.66 -12.10
C PHE A 63 5.08 3.01 -10.94
N LEU A 64 5.24 3.72 -9.82
CA LEU A 64 5.86 3.19 -8.61
C LEU A 64 5.11 1.95 -8.07
N CYS A 65 3.79 1.95 -8.08
CA CYS A 65 3.00 0.80 -7.68
C CYS A 65 3.18 -0.38 -8.64
N LYS A 66 3.22 -0.12 -9.94
CA LYS A 66 3.48 -1.14 -10.95
C LYS A 66 4.85 -1.78 -10.76
N ASP A 67 5.88 -0.96 -10.59
CA ASP A 67 7.25 -1.45 -10.36
C ASP A 67 7.35 -2.30 -9.08
N GLY A 68 6.64 -1.89 -8.02
CA GLY A 68 6.54 -2.67 -6.79
C GLY A 68 5.88 -4.04 -6.98
N MET A 69 4.79 -4.11 -7.77
CA MET A 69 4.13 -5.38 -8.10
C MET A 69 5.02 -6.27 -8.98
N ASP A 70 5.65 -5.70 -10.01
CA ASP A 70 6.52 -6.42 -10.92
C ASP A 70 7.72 -7.02 -10.16
N LEU A 71 8.30 -6.25 -9.24
CA LEU A 71 9.33 -6.72 -8.32
C LEU A 71 8.80 -7.89 -7.47
N ALA A 72 7.72 -7.68 -6.72
CA ALA A 72 7.17 -8.70 -5.82
C ALA A 72 6.84 -10.02 -6.54
N TRP A 73 6.31 -9.92 -7.76
CA TRP A 73 6.03 -11.07 -8.62
C TRP A 73 7.31 -11.80 -9.03
N SER A 74 8.30 -11.07 -9.54
CA SER A 74 9.59 -11.63 -9.97
C SER A 74 10.30 -12.39 -8.84
N TRP A 75 10.35 -11.81 -7.65
CA TRP A 75 10.95 -12.46 -6.48
C TRP A 75 10.17 -13.71 -6.05
N SER A 76 8.84 -13.66 -6.09
CA SER A 76 8.00 -14.79 -5.71
C SER A 76 8.15 -15.97 -6.68
N VAL A 77 8.20 -15.68 -7.99
CA VAL A 77 8.42 -16.70 -9.03
C VAL A 77 9.82 -17.28 -8.93
N ALA A 78 10.86 -16.44 -8.78
CA ALA A 78 12.23 -16.90 -8.61
C ALA A 78 12.40 -17.77 -7.35
N ALA A 79 11.81 -17.35 -6.22
CA ALA A 79 11.81 -18.12 -4.97
C ALA A 79 11.09 -19.47 -5.14
N PHE A 80 9.94 -19.47 -5.84
CA PHE A 80 9.21 -20.70 -6.13
C PHE A 80 10.03 -21.65 -7.02
N HIS A 81 10.62 -21.16 -8.11
CA HIS A 81 11.46 -21.97 -9.00
C HIS A 81 12.70 -22.51 -8.28
N TRP A 82 13.37 -21.68 -7.47
CA TRP A 82 14.49 -22.09 -6.64
C TRP A 82 14.08 -23.18 -5.64
N LEU A 83 12.98 -22.97 -4.93
CA LEU A 83 12.47 -23.92 -3.93
C LEU A 83 12.06 -25.24 -4.57
N TRP A 84 11.38 -25.18 -5.71
CA TRP A 84 10.94 -26.35 -6.46
C TRP A 84 12.12 -27.15 -7.04
N GLY A 85 13.18 -26.47 -7.50
CA GLY A 85 14.44 -27.10 -7.90
C GLY A 85 15.14 -27.79 -6.73
N ARG A 86 15.15 -27.14 -5.56
CA ARG A 86 15.74 -27.69 -4.33
C ARG A 86 14.99 -28.92 -3.81
N ILE A 87 13.65 -28.91 -3.86
CA ILE A 87 12.82 -30.05 -3.44
C ILE A 87 13.02 -31.26 -4.36
N ARG A 88 13.15 -31.03 -5.67
CA ARG A 88 13.32 -32.11 -6.65
C ARG A 88 14.73 -32.72 -6.69
N GLY A 89 15.66 -32.27 -5.83
CA GLY A 89 17.01 -32.81 -5.78
C GLY A 89 17.81 -32.63 -7.07
N THR A 90 17.35 -31.75 -7.97
CA THR A 90 18.13 -31.37 -9.15
C THR A 90 19.14 -30.32 -8.70
N GLU A 91 20.25 -30.78 -8.15
CA GLU A 91 21.50 -30.01 -8.21
C GLU A 91 21.75 -29.74 -9.70
N TYR A 92 21.49 -28.52 -10.14
CA TYR A 92 22.05 -28.06 -11.39
C TYR A 92 23.53 -27.83 -11.12
N SER A 93 24.32 -28.83 -11.50
CA SER A 93 25.71 -28.68 -11.91
C SER A 93 25.85 -27.36 -12.67
N THR A 94 26.36 -26.34 -11.98
CA THR A 94 26.80 -25.08 -12.57
C THR A 94 28.01 -25.36 -13.44
N TYR A 95 27.76 -25.62 -14.72
CA TYR A 95 28.58 -25.17 -15.85
C TYR A 95 27.62 -24.82 -17.00
#